data_AF-A0A0X8JYD1-F1
#
_entry.id   AF-A0A0X8JYD1-F1
#
_cell.length_a   1.000
_cell.length_b   1.000
_cell.length_c   1.000
_cell.angle_alpha   90.00
_cell.angle_beta   90.00
_cell.angle_gamma   90.00
#
_symmetry.space_group_name_H-M   'P 1'
#
loop_
_entity.id
_entity.type
_entity.pdbx_description
1 polymer ?
#
loop_
_entity_poly.entity_id
_entity_poly.type
_entity_poly.pdbx_seq_one_letter_code
_entity_poly.pdbx_strand_id
1 'polypeptide(L)'
;MMEKIKHELEKGEAVVLPTETVYGLFAKALDEKAVDHVYQLKCRPRDKALNLNVASLDDILNFSKNQPLYLNKLVESFLPGPLTIILEANDKVPYWVNSDLTTVGFRMPSHPVTLELIRKFGPLIGPSANISGQSSGVNFHKILHDFDQEVLGLEDDVFLTGQDSTILDLSGDKVKILRQGAITREDILAKIPTIPFEEV
;
A
#
# COMPACT_ATOMS: atom_id res chain seq x y z
N MET A 1 7.52 -22.25 -5.07
CA MET A 1 6.88 -21.29 -4.16
C MET A 1 6.05 -20.27 -4.91
N MET A 2 6.63 -19.55 -5.89
CA MET A 2 5.92 -18.50 -6.65
C MET A 2 4.59 -18.93 -7.26
N GLU A 3 4.51 -20.11 -7.88
CA GLU A 3 3.26 -20.61 -8.46
C GLU A 3 2.18 -20.88 -7.40
N LYS A 4 2.56 -21.25 -6.17
CA LYS A 4 1.60 -21.38 -5.07
C LYS A 4 1.05 -20.02 -4.65
N ILE A 5 1.92 -19.01 -4.52
CA ILE A 5 1.51 -17.63 -4.20
C ILE A 5 0.53 -17.10 -5.24
N LYS A 6 0.85 -17.29 -6.53
CA LYS A 6 -0.06 -16.91 -7.63
C LYS A 6 -1.40 -17.63 -7.51
N HIS A 7 -1.40 -18.93 -7.22
CA HIS A 7 -2.62 -19.73 -7.05
C HIS A 7 -3.50 -19.27 -5.88
N GLU A 8 -2.89 -18.93 -4.73
CA GLU A 8 -3.64 -18.36 -3.59
C GLU A 8 -4.27 -17.02 -3.96
N LEU A 9 -3.49 -16.13 -4.58
CA LEU A 9 -4.03 -14.88 -5.10
C LEU A 9 -5.15 -15.13 -6.11
N GLU A 10 -5.03 -16.08 -7.03
CA GLU A 10 -6.07 -16.43 -8.01
C GLU A 10 -7.38 -16.85 -7.35
N LYS A 11 -7.31 -17.58 -6.22
CA LYS A 11 -8.46 -17.98 -5.40
C LYS A 11 -9.07 -16.86 -4.56
N GLY A 12 -8.41 -15.71 -4.45
CA GLY A 12 -8.85 -14.62 -3.55
C GLY A 12 -8.34 -14.77 -2.13
N GLU A 13 -7.37 -15.64 -1.88
CA GLU A 13 -6.72 -15.80 -0.58
C GLU A 13 -5.64 -14.72 -0.36
N ALA A 14 -5.24 -14.53 0.89
CA ALA A 14 -4.22 -13.56 1.28
C ALA A 14 -2.81 -14.18 1.30
N VAL A 15 -1.80 -13.39 0.94
CA VAL A 15 -0.39 -13.81 0.94
C VAL A 15 0.51 -12.75 1.60
N VAL A 16 1.54 -13.20 2.31
CA VAL A 16 2.55 -12.33 2.91
C VAL A 16 3.66 -12.06 1.89
N LEU A 17 3.85 -10.79 1.51
CA LEU A 17 4.88 -10.39 0.54
C LEU A 17 5.79 -9.31 1.13
N PRO A 18 7.11 -9.36 0.85
CA PRO A 18 8.05 -8.35 1.28
C PRO A 18 7.86 -7.05 0.50
N THR A 19 8.19 -5.93 1.12
CA THR A 19 8.33 -4.61 0.49
C THR A 19 9.65 -3.98 0.93
N GLU A 20 10.01 -2.82 0.39
CA GLU A 20 11.17 -2.04 0.86
C GLU A 20 11.04 -1.52 2.30
N THR A 21 9.83 -1.56 2.87
CA THR A 21 9.56 -1.10 4.23
C THR A 21 9.45 -2.27 5.20
N VAL A 22 8.28 -2.92 5.19
CA VAL A 22 7.86 -4.01 6.05
C VAL A 22 7.13 -5.04 5.19
N TYR A 23 6.83 -6.22 5.73
CA TYR A 23 5.95 -7.16 5.04
C TYR A 23 4.54 -6.60 4.94
N GLY A 24 3.86 -6.89 3.82
CA GLY A 24 2.43 -6.64 3.65
C GLY A 24 1.65 -7.95 3.56
N LEU A 25 0.39 -7.91 3.98
CA LEU A 25 -0.59 -8.98 3.76
C LEU A 25 -1.44 -8.59 2.55
N PHE A 26 -1.14 -9.20 1.41
CA PHE A 26 -1.69 -8.84 0.11
C PHE A 26 -2.84 -9.74 -0.31
N ALA A 27 -3.88 -9.13 -0.90
CA ALA A 27 -5.00 -9.83 -1.52
C ALA A 27 -5.59 -8.96 -2.64
N LYS A 28 -6.43 -9.53 -3.52
CA LYS A 28 -7.05 -8.78 -4.62
C LYS A 28 -7.89 -7.62 -4.08
N ALA A 29 -7.60 -6.39 -4.52
CA ALA A 29 -8.35 -5.22 -4.03
C ALA A 29 -9.79 -5.16 -4.56
N LEU A 30 -10.01 -5.69 -5.77
CA LEU A 30 -11.31 -5.63 -6.46
C LEU A 30 -12.21 -6.84 -6.16
N ASP A 31 -11.82 -7.68 -5.19
CA ASP A 31 -12.59 -8.82 -4.72
C ASP A 31 -12.98 -8.58 -3.25
N GLU A 32 -14.24 -8.26 -3.01
CA GLU A 32 -14.75 -7.91 -1.68
C GLU A 32 -14.46 -9.01 -0.64
N LYS A 33 -14.60 -10.29 -1.03
CA LYS A 33 -14.35 -11.43 -0.13
C LYS A 33 -12.88 -11.54 0.25
N ALA A 34 -11.98 -11.30 -0.71
CA ALA A 34 -10.54 -11.31 -0.46
C ALA A 34 -10.15 -10.18 0.51
N VAL A 35 -10.77 -9.00 0.35
CA VAL A 35 -10.56 -7.87 1.28
C VAL A 35 -11.13 -8.19 2.65
N ASP A 36 -12.35 -8.73 2.75
CA ASP A 36 -12.95 -9.17 4.02
C ASP A 36 -12.07 -10.17 4.76
N HIS A 37 -11.51 -11.13 4.05
CA HIS A 37 -10.59 -12.12 4.62
C HIS A 37 -9.36 -11.45 5.24
N VAL A 38 -8.77 -10.43 4.60
CA VAL A 38 -7.66 -9.67 5.19
C VAL A 38 -8.07 -8.90 6.45
N TYR A 39 -9.27 -8.34 6.51
CA TYR A 39 -9.76 -7.70 7.74
C TYR A 39 -9.93 -8.71 8.88
N GLN A 40 -10.45 -9.91 8.57
CA GLN A 40 -10.62 -11.01 9.53
C GLN A 40 -9.26 -11.48 10.07
N LEU A 41 -8.32 -11.85 9.19
CA LEU A 41 -6.98 -12.30 9.57
C LEU A 41 -6.26 -11.30 10.48
N LYS A 42 -6.43 -10.00 10.22
CA LYS A 42 -5.76 -8.94 10.98
C LYS A 42 -6.50 -8.51 12.23
N CYS A 43 -7.72 -9.00 12.48
CA CYS A 43 -8.64 -8.42 13.44
C CYS A 43 -8.76 -6.88 13.28
N ARG A 44 -8.83 -6.41 12.02
CA ARG A 44 -8.84 -4.98 11.70
C ARG A 44 -10.29 -4.45 11.73
N PRO A 45 -10.56 -3.31 12.35
CA PRO A 45 -11.85 -2.62 12.24
C PRO A 45 -12.16 -2.16 10.82
N ARG A 46 -13.41 -2.33 10.35
CA ARG A 46 -13.81 -2.02 8.96
C ARG A 46 -13.85 -0.53 8.60
N ASP A 47 -13.92 0.35 9.58
CA ASP A 47 -13.81 1.81 9.43
C ASP A 47 -12.38 2.26 9.06
N LYS A 48 -11.37 1.41 9.24
CA LYS A 48 -10.00 1.69 8.82
C LYS A 48 -9.76 1.30 7.37
N ALA A 49 -9.86 2.29 6.48
CA ALA A 49 -9.56 2.17 5.07
C ALA A 49 -8.20 1.50 4.78
N LEU A 50 -8.10 0.90 3.60
CA LEU A 50 -6.89 0.32 3.03
C LEU A 50 -6.40 1.17 1.85
N ASN A 51 -5.14 0.99 1.49
CA ASN A 51 -4.57 1.56 0.28
C ASN A 51 -4.56 0.53 -0.87
N LEU A 52 -4.62 1.02 -2.10
CA LEU A 52 -4.33 0.25 -3.30
C LEU A 52 -2.82 0.20 -3.51
N ASN A 53 -2.27 -1.00 -3.61
CA ASN A 53 -0.92 -1.23 -4.14
C ASN A 53 -1.03 -1.42 -5.64
N VAL A 54 -0.33 -0.57 -6.39
CA VAL A 54 -0.40 -0.44 -7.85
C VAL A 54 0.97 -0.57 -8.48
N ALA A 55 1.06 -0.69 -9.81
CA ALA A 55 2.32 -0.90 -10.50
C ALA A 55 2.70 0.21 -11.50
N SER A 56 1.82 1.19 -11.71
CA SER A 56 2.04 2.30 -12.63
C SER A 56 1.35 3.59 -12.18
N LEU A 57 1.77 4.72 -12.77
CA LEU A 57 1.02 5.98 -12.66
C LEU A 57 -0.39 5.84 -13.25
N ASP A 58 -0.53 5.11 -14.36
CA ASP A 58 -1.82 4.91 -15.02
C ASP A 58 -2.84 4.23 -14.11
N ASP A 59 -2.40 3.27 -13.28
CA ASP A 59 -3.26 2.68 -12.24
C ASP A 59 -3.74 3.75 -11.24
N ILE A 60 -2.84 4.63 -10.76
CA ILE A 60 -3.19 5.72 -9.84
C ILE A 60 -4.24 6.62 -10.47
N LEU A 61 -4.02 7.04 -11.72
CA LEU A 61 -4.95 7.89 -12.47
C LEU A 61 -6.30 7.19 -12.70
N ASN A 62 -6.28 5.88 -12.96
CA ASN A 62 -7.49 5.10 -13.20
C ASN A 62 -8.41 5.02 -11.97
N PHE A 63 -7.89 5.10 -10.75
CA PHE A 63 -8.67 5.01 -9.49
C PHE A 63 -8.79 6.34 -8.74
N SER A 64 -8.32 7.44 -9.29
CA SER A 64 -8.43 8.78 -8.67
C SER A 64 -9.02 9.81 -9.62
N LYS A 65 -9.30 11.00 -9.09
CA LYS A 65 -9.70 12.18 -9.86
C LYS A 65 -9.11 13.43 -9.23
N ASN A 66 -9.27 14.57 -9.92
CA ASN A 66 -8.80 15.89 -9.45
C ASN A 66 -7.34 15.89 -9.01
N GLN A 67 -6.47 15.18 -9.74
CA GLN A 67 -5.07 15.03 -9.34
C GLN A 67 -4.31 16.37 -9.46
N PRO A 68 -3.39 16.67 -8.52
CA PRO A 68 -2.57 17.86 -8.63
C PRO A 68 -1.52 17.74 -9.75
N LEU A 69 -1.13 18.88 -10.32
CA LEU A 69 -0.16 18.94 -11.43
C LEU A 69 1.22 18.34 -11.08
N TYR A 70 1.58 18.31 -9.78
CA TYR A 70 2.84 17.75 -9.31
C TYR A 70 2.80 16.24 -9.03
N LEU A 71 1.66 15.55 -9.25
CA LEU A 71 1.54 14.11 -9.01
C LEU A 71 2.57 13.31 -9.82
N ASN A 72 2.70 13.56 -11.13
CA ASN A 72 3.63 12.79 -11.96
C ASN A 72 5.06 12.89 -11.42
N LYS A 73 5.50 14.11 -11.05
CA LYS A 73 6.84 14.33 -10.50
C LYS A 73 7.06 13.62 -9.16
N LEU A 74 6.03 13.51 -8.31
CA LEU A 74 6.10 12.71 -7.08
C LEU A 74 6.30 11.22 -7.40
N VAL A 75 5.51 10.68 -8.33
CA VAL A 75 5.60 9.28 -8.74
C VAL A 75 6.98 8.99 -9.33
N GLU A 76 7.43 9.78 -10.30
CA GLU A 76 8.77 9.61 -10.93
C GLU A 76 9.93 9.71 -9.93
N SER A 77 9.78 10.51 -8.86
CA SER A 77 10.86 10.75 -7.90
C SER A 77 10.93 9.72 -6.77
N PHE A 78 9.78 9.16 -6.36
CA PHE A 78 9.66 8.40 -5.11
C PHE A 78 8.99 7.03 -5.26
N LEU A 79 8.44 6.70 -6.43
CA LEU A 79 7.79 5.42 -6.70
C LEU A 79 8.43 4.70 -7.90
N PRO A 80 8.57 3.37 -7.85
CA PRO A 80 8.31 2.48 -6.72
C PRO A 80 9.18 2.79 -5.50
N GLY A 81 8.60 2.76 -4.29
CA GLY A 81 9.34 3.12 -3.06
C GLY A 81 8.46 3.43 -1.84
N PRO A 82 9.07 3.91 -0.74
CA PRO A 82 8.45 4.03 0.58
C PRO A 82 7.58 5.29 0.74
N LEU A 83 6.78 5.60 -0.28
CA LEU A 83 5.81 6.69 -0.29
C LEU A 83 4.40 6.11 -0.47
N THR A 84 3.45 6.66 0.27
CA THR A 84 2.02 6.43 0.09
C THR A 84 1.35 7.76 -0.20
N ILE A 85 0.58 7.82 -1.30
CA ILE A 85 -0.06 9.03 -1.79
C ILE A 85 -1.57 8.88 -1.63
N ILE A 86 -2.22 9.78 -0.90
CA ILE A 86 -3.67 9.86 -0.81
C ILE A 86 -4.19 10.89 -1.80
N LEU A 87 -5.17 10.50 -2.59
CA LEU A 87 -5.85 11.34 -3.58
C LEU A 87 -7.36 11.23 -3.41
N GLU A 88 -8.10 12.14 -4.04
CA GLU A 88 -9.55 11.99 -4.17
C GLU A 88 -9.89 10.73 -5.00
N ALA A 89 -10.74 9.88 -4.45
CA ALA A 89 -11.19 8.65 -5.10
C ALA A 89 -12.20 8.96 -6.21
N ASN A 90 -12.18 8.16 -7.28
CA ASN A 90 -13.25 8.14 -8.28
C ASN A 90 -14.22 6.97 -8.03
N ASP A 91 -15.21 6.82 -8.92
CA ASP A 91 -16.27 5.81 -8.84
C ASP A 91 -15.80 4.36 -9.04
N LYS A 92 -14.56 4.15 -9.50
CA LYS A 92 -13.98 2.81 -9.67
C LYS A 92 -13.37 2.27 -8.38
N VAL A 93 -13.18 3.10 -7.35
CA VAL A 93 -12.68 2.63 -6.05
C VAL A 93 -13.81 1.95 -5.29
N PRO A 94 -13.68 0.66 -4.96
CA PRO A 94 -14.74 -0.01 -4.21
C PRO A 94 -14.82 0.48 -2.77
N TYR A 95 -16.05 0.60 -2.26
CA TYR A 95 -16.30 1.07 -0.89
C TYR A 95 -15.63 0.19 0.18
N TRP A 96 -15.46 -1.11 -0.09
CA TRP A 96 -14.76 -2.04 0.80
C TRP A 96 -13.24 -1.80 0.89
N VAL A 97 -12.66 -0.96 0.03
CA VAL A 97 -11.25 -0.56 0.09
C VAL A 97 -11.09 0.73 0.88
N ASN A 98 -11.83 1.78 0.52
CA ASN A 98 -11.70 3.11 1.12
C ASN A 98 -12.64 3.36 2.31
N SER A 99 -13.49 2.40 2.69
CA SER A 99 -14.42 2.51 3.82
C SER A 99 -15.34 3.74 3.72
N ASP A 100 -15.94 3.95 2.54
CA ASP A 100 -16.82 5.09 2.21
C ASP A 100 -16.18 6.49 2.30
N LEU A 101 -14.85 6.57 2.46
CA LEU A 101 -14.14 7.84 2.40
C LEU A 101 -14.15 8.40 0.97
N THR A 102 -14.06 9.73 0.86
CA THR A 102 -13.93 10.40 -0.45
C THR A 102 -12.52 10.26 -1.06
N THR A 103 -11.59 9.64 -0.33
CA THR A 103 -10.18 9.52 -0.70
C THR A 103 -9.72 8.07 -0.73
N VAL A 104 -8.60 7.82 -1.40
CA VAL A 104 -7.95 6.50 -1.46
C VAL A 104 -6.43 6.67 -1.42
N GLY A 105 -5.76 5.77 -0.70
CA GLY A 105 -4.30 5.72 -0.66
C GLY A 105 -3.73 4.86 -1.78
N PHE A 106 -2.61 5.26 -2.34
CA PHE A 106 -1.86 4.53 -3.35
C PHE A 106 -0.44 4.26 -2.88
N ARG A 107 0.03 3.04 -3.12
CA ARG A 107 1.40 2.62 -2.87
C ARG A 107 1.93 1.85 -4.07
N MET A 108 3.21 2.00 -4.36
CA MET A 108 3.89 1.20 -5.38
C MET A 108 5.16 0.63 -4.75
N PRO A 109 5.10 -0.58 -4.15
CA PRO A 109 6.26 -1.14 -3.46
C PRO A 109 7.38 -1.46 -4.46
N SER A 110 8.64 -1.26 -4.06
CA SER A 110 9.79 -1.44 -4.95
C SER A 110 10.37 -2.85 -4.93
N HIS A 111 9.85 -3.73 -4.06
CA HIS A 111 10.25 -5.14 -4.07
C HIS A 111 9.88 -5.80 -5.42
N PRO A 112 10.86 -6.30 -6.20
CA PRO A 112 10.64 -6.67 -7.60
C PRO A 112 9.53 -7.70 -7.82
N VAL A 113 9.50 -8.74 -6.97
CA VAL A 113 8.51 -9.82 -7.06
C VAL A 113 7.12 -9.33 -6.67
N THR A 114 7.03 -8.49 -5.64
CA THR A 114 5.76 -7.92 -5.17
C THR A 114 5.17 -7.03 -6.24
N LEU A 115 6.00 -6.19 -6.86
CA LEU A 115 5.60 -5.33 -7.98
C LEU A 115 5.18 -6.14 -9.22
N GLU A 116 5.87 -7.26 -9.53
CA GLU A 116 5.47 -8.16 -10.62
C GLU A 116 4.09 -8.81 -10.36
N LEU A 117 3.83 -9.24 -9.12
CA LEU A 117 2.52 -9.79 -8.76
C LEU A 117 1.41 -8.74 -8.90
N ILE A 118 1.65 -7.50 -8.49
CA ILE A 118 0.69 -6.40 -8.69
C ILE A 118 0.46 -6.16 -10.19
N ARG A 119 1.51 -6.16 -11.03
CA ARG A 119 1.34 -6.06 -12.50
C ARG A 119 0.48 -7.18 -13.07
N LYS A 120 0.65 -8.42 -12.58
CA LYS A 120 -0.08 -9.59 -13.07
C LYS A 120 -1.56 -9.57 -12.65
N PHE A 121 -1.83 -9.23 -11.38
CA PHE A 121 -3.15 -9.38 -10.78
C PHE A 121 -3.98 -8.09 -10.76
N GLY A 122 -3.39 -6.97 -11.14
CA GLY A 122 -3.98 -5.66 -10.95
C GLY A 122 -3.79 -5.16 -9.51
N PRO A 123 -4.53 -4.12 -9.10
CA PRO A 123 -4.34 -3.52 -7.79
C PRO A 123 -4.62 -4.53 -6.67
N LEU A 124 -3.71 -4.57 -5.70
CA LEU A 124 -3.83 -5.40 -4.51
C LEU A 124 -4.00 -4.50 -3.29
N ILE A 125 -4.80 -4.91 -2.31
CA ILE A 125 -4.64 -4.34 -0.96
C ILE A 125 -3.34 -4.89 -0.36
N GLY A 126 -2.78 -4.19 0.62
CA GLY A 126 -1.52 -4.64 1.24
C GLY A 126 -1.17 -3.83 2.49
N PRO A 127 -2.02 -3.86 3.55
CA PRO A 127 -1.60 -3.34 4.85
C PRO A 127 -0.41 -4.15 5.38
N SER A 128 0.28 -3.61 6.39
CA SER A 128 1.38 -4.32 7.07
C SER A 128 0.95 -5.72 7.54
N ALA A 129 1.84 -6.71 7.44
CA ALA A 129 1.56 -8.08 7.83
C ALA A 129 1.73 -8.27 9.36
N ASN A 130 0.70 -7.87 10.11
CA ASN A 130 0.63 -8.03 11.56
C ASN A 130 -0.83 -8.00 12.02
N ILE A 131 -1.10 -8.52 13.23
CA ILE A 131 -2.39 -8.30 13.90
C ILE A 131 -2.55 -6.81 14.22
N SER A 132 -3.74 -6.27 13.97
CA SER A 132 -4.04 -4.85 14.13
C SER A 132 -3.71 -4.35 15.54
N GLY A 133 -2.91 -3.29 15.63
CA GLY A 133 -2.44 -2.70 16.90
C GLY A 133 -1.07 -3.21 17.36
N GLN A 134 -0.54 -4.27 16.76
CA GLN A 134 0.83 -4.72 16.99
C GLN A 134 1.84 -4.02 16.07
N SER A 135 3.14 -4.15 16.40
CA SER A 135 4.24 -3.65 15.58
C SER A 135 4.24 -4.24 14.17
N SER A 136 4.70 -3.47 13.19
CA SER A 136 4.81 -3.90 11.80
C SER A 136 5.70 -5.15 11.65
N GLY A 137 5.28 -6.08 10.78
CA GLY A 137 6.00 -7.32 10.52
C GLY A 137 7.28 -7.09 9.72
N VAL A 138 8.44 -7.38 10.33
CA VAL A 138 9.76 -7.32 9.69
C VAL A 138 10.47 -8.68 9.66
N ASN A 139 9.94 -9.69 10.34
CA ASN A 139 10.49 -11.03 10.37
C ASN A 139 9.45 -12.03 9.85
N PHE A 140 9.74 -12.67 8.73
CA PHE A 140 8.81 -13.55 8.03
C PHE A 140 8.26 -14.68 8.91
N HIS A 141 9.16 -15.38 9.60
CA HIS A 141 8.80 -16.53 10.43
C HIS A 141 7.88 -16.16 11.59
N LYS A 142 8.15 -15.02 12.25
CA LYS A 142 7.27 -14.47 13.28
C LYS A 142 5.89 -14.12 12.71
N ILE A 143 5.84 -13.52 11.53
CA ILE A 143 4.57 -13.16 10.88
C ILE A 143 3.74 -14.41 10.61
N LEU A 144 4.33 -15.46 10.04
CA LEU A 144 3.60 -16.70 9.77
C LEU A 144 3.11 -17.35 11.07
N HIS A 145 3.88 -17.28 12.16
CA HIS A 145 3.43 -17.75 13.47
C HIS A 145 2.26 -16.91 14.01
N ASP A 146 2.33 -15.57 13.88
CA ASP A 146 1.27 -14.68 14.36
C ASP A 146 -0.04 -14.82 13.57
N PHE A 147 0.01 -15.35 12.35
CA PHE A 147 -1.14 -15.73 11.52
C PHE A 147 -1.44 -17.25 11.55
N ASP A 148 -0.97 -17.98 12.56
CA ASP A 148 -1.24 -19.41 12.75
C ASP A 148 -0.95 -20.30 11.52
N GLN A 149 0.02 -19.90 10.68
CA GLN A 149 0.37 -20.54 9.40
C GLN A 149 -0.78 -20.61 8.37
N GLU A 150 -1.85 -19.82 8.55
CA GLU A 150 -2.99 -19.76 7.64
C GLU A 150 -2.63 -19.14 6.28
N VAL A 151 -1.60 -18.31 6.24
CA VAL A 151 -1.17 -17.57 5.06
C VAL A 151 0.16 -18.08 4.50
N LEU A 152 0.26 -18.14 3.18
CA LEU A 152 1.54 -18.37 2.49
C LEU A 152 2.26 -17.05 2.24
N GLY A 153 3.56 -17.11 2.03
CA GLY A 153 4.31 -15.92 1.67
C GLY A 153 5.68 -16.17 1.08
N LEU A 154 6.35 -15.07 0.78
CA LEU A 154 7.73 -15.03 0.31
C LEU A 154 8.61 -14.42 1.39
N GLU A 155 9.68 -15.12 1.78
CA GLU A 155 10.68 -14.59 2.70
C GLU A 155 11.73 -13.78 1.94
N ASP A 156 11.95 -12.54 2.37
CA ASP A 156 13.08 -11.69 2.00
C ASP A 156 13.36 -10.63 3.09
N ASP A 157 13.62 -11.08 4.33
CA ASP A 157 13.83 -10.19 5.49
C ASP A 157 14.93 -9.15 5.25
N VAL A 158 15.94 -9.47 4.44
CA VAL A 158 17.10 -8.61 4.16
C VAL A 158 16.80 -7.44 3.25
N PHE A 159 15.70 -7.48 2.48
CA PHE A 159 15.27 -6.38 1.62
C PHE A 159 14.59 -5.25 2.39
N LEU A 160 14.04 -5.57 3.57
CA LEU A 160 13.26 -4.62 4.36
C LEU A 160 14.17 -3.63 5.09
N THR A 161 13.81 -2.35 5.02
CA THR A 161 14.42 -1.32 5.87
C THR A 161 13.87 -1.33 7.29
N GLY A 162 12.67 -1.87 7.49
CA GLY A 162 11.91 -1.79 8.74
C GLY A 162 11.31 -0.41 9.02
N GLN A 163 11.56 0.58 8.17
CA GLN A 163 11.01 1.92 8.30
C GLN A 163 9.70 2.02 7.52
N ASP A 164 8.66 2.55 8.16
CA ASP A 164 7.36 2.73 7.52
C ASP A 164 7.40 3.72 6.34
N SER A 165 6.45 3.58 5.41
CA SER A 165 6.26 4.54 4.33
C SER A 165 5.75 5.88 4.86
N THR A 166 6.18 6.95 4.20
CA THR A 166 5.63 8.30 4.42
C THR A 166 4.26 8.38 3.78
N ILE A 167 3.28 8.98 4.46
CA ILE A 167 1.92 9.14 3.94
C ILE A 167 1.68 10.62 3.65
N LEU A 168 1.51 10.95 2.37
CA LEU A 168 1.14 12.28 1.90
C LEU A 168 -0.33 12.32 1.52
N ASP A 169 -1.04 13.29 2.05
CA ASP A 169 -2.37 13.64 1.59
C ASP A 169 -2.30 14.79 0.59
N LEU A 170 -2.76 14.51 -0.64
CA LEU A 170 -2.82 15.45 -1.75
C LEU A 170 -4.26 15.74 -2.19
N SER A 171 -5.26 15.32 -1.38
CA SER A 171 -6.68 15.45 -1.74
C SER A 171 -7.24 16.88 -1.60
N GLY A 172 -6.51 17.78 -0.95
CA GLY A 172 -6.86 19.19 -0.82
C GLY A 172 -5.85 20.14 -1.49
N ASP A 173 -6.06 21.45 -1.32
CA ASP A 173 -5.21 22.50 -1.91
C ASP A 173 -3.77 22.52 -1.35
N LYS A 174 -3.59 21.97 -0.15
CA LYS A 174 -2.31 21.91 0.55
C LYS A 174 -1.94 20.47 0.86
N VAL A 175 -0.66 20.14 0.66
CA VAL A 175 -0.09 18.83 0.96
C VAL A 175 0.10 18.67 2.46
N LYS A 176 -0.36 17.55 3.01
CA LYS A 176 -0.18 17.19 4.42
C LYS A 176 0.64 15.91 4.55
N ILE A 177 1.56 15.89 5.50
CA ILE A 177 2.24 14.64 5.91
C ILE A 177 1.41 14.04 7.04
N LEU A 178 0.60 13.03 6.74
CA LEU A 178 -0.23 12.35 7.75
C LEU A 178 0.59 11.40 8.62
N ARG A 179 1.67 10.87 8.05
CA ARG A 179 2.65 10.05 8.77
C ARG A 179 4.03 10.29 8.19
N GLN A 180 4.97 10.70 9.05
CA GLN A 180 6.38 10.74 8.70
C GLN A 180 6.93 9.31 8.63
N GLY A 181 7.56 8.96 7.52
CA GLY A 181 8.24 7.67 7.30
C GLY A 181 9.64 7.90 6.73
N ALA A 182 10.06 7.02 5.82
CA ALA A 182 11.40 7.07 5.20
C ALA A 182 11.70 8.29 4.31
N ILE A 183 10.67 9.01 3.84
CA ILE A 183 10.81 10.18 2.96
C ILE A 183 10.46 11.43 3.76
N THR A 184 11.41 12.34 3.91
CA THR A 184 11.22 13.58 4.68
C THR A 184 10.56 14.68 3.84
N ARG A 185 10.05 15.72 4.52
CA ARG A 185 9.56 16.93 3.83
C ARG A 185 10.67 17.56 2.99
N GLU A 186 11.90 17.55 3.50
CA GLU A 186 13.09 18.08 2.86
C GLU A 186 13.42 17.31 1.57
N ASP A 187 13.33 15.98 1.58
CA ASP A 187 13.51 15.15 0.39
C ASP A 187 12.50 15.52 -0.71
N ILE A 188 11.24 15.71 -0.32
CA ILE A 188 10.16 16.08 -1.24
C ILE A 188 10.39 17.47 -1.82
N LEU A 189 10.72 18.46 -0.98
CA LEU A 189 11.02 19.83 -1.42
C LEU A 189 12.25 19.89 -2.33
N ALA A 190 13.26 19.05 -2.10
CA ALA A 190 14.44 18.98 -2.96
C ALA A 190 14.09 18.53 -4.39
N LYS A 191 13.09 17.66 -4.56
CA LYS A 191 12.60 17.23 -5.88
C LYS A 191 11.53 18.15 -6.44
N ILE A 192 10.68 18.72 -5.58
CA ILE A 192 9.50 19.51 -5.94
C ILE A 192 9.45 20.79 -5.09
N PRO A 193 10.30 21.81 -5.37
CA PRO A 193 10.40 22.99 -4.52
C PRO A 193 9.11 23.81 -4.38
N THR A 194 8.21 23.70 -5.36
CA THR A 194 6.95 24.46 -5.41
C THR A 194 5.75 23.70 -4.86
N ILE A 195 5.95 22.52 -4.26
CA ILE A 195 4.85 21.73 -3.71
C ILE A 195 4.21 22.49 -2.52
N PRO A 196 2.87 22.69 -2.51
CA PRO A 196 2.23 23.59 -1.56
C PRO A 196 1.92 22.85 -0.25
N PHE A 197 2.91 22.63 0.60
CA PHE A 197 2.65 22.07 1.94
C PHE A 197 1.76 22.97 2.79
N GLU A 198 0.97 22.35 3.68
CA GLU A 198 0.28 23.06 4.77
C GLU A 198 1.33 23.75 5.67
N GLU A 199 1.01 24.98 6.10
CA GLU A 199 1.80 25.69 7.09
C GLU A 199 1.63 24.99 8.45
N VAL A 200 2.74 24.79 9.17
CA VAL A 200 2.75 24.14 10.48
C VAL A 200 2.50 25.18 11.57
#